data_AF-A0A0V0WVZ9-F1
#
_entry.id   AF-A0A0V0WVZ9-F1
#
_cell.length_a   1.000
_cell.length_b   1.000
_cell.length_c   1.000
_cell.angle_alpha   90.00
_cell.angle_beta   90.00
_cell.angle_gamma   90.00
#
_symmetry.space_group_name_H-M   'P 1'
#
loop_
_entity.id
_entity.type
_entity.pdbx_description
1 polymer ?
#
loop_
_entity_poly.entity_id
_entity_poly.type
_entity_poly.pdbx_seq_one_letter_code
_entity_poly.pdbx_strand_id
1 'polypeptide(L)'
;MERYDRAITIFSPDGHLFQVEYAQEAVKKGSVAVGIKGKDCVVIAAEKKLVAKLQDDRTIRKINKVDHHIAMTFAGLNADARILVNMARLECQSWNLSMSVPVTVEYLARYIANVKQKYTQSNGRRPFGVSAIIGGFDSDGTAHLYQTEPSGTYYEWNANCTGRNSHTVRSFLEKRYCPEAVEDVKSCVKLALRALYEVVQAGVQNIEVGVMTFEKERPEPKARFRIIEWPELQSIIKEVTSEKEQEGVYRKPKLLKQNLRKKLKQTLQGLGEEEKARQSRAVFRKLLNFPVYCMSKRISTFVSMRNEIDTKPIIEHIFTSGKECFVPCFDSGSNRMEMVRLRDMEDFFNMQETCWGIKQPCNPDGRENCFNSDGLDLIIVPGVAFTVDGKRLGHGKGYYDNYLARYFAKFSHRPHTIGIAFAEQIVSDLPVESHDHVLEKVLFPN
;
A
#
# COMPACT_ATOMS: atom_id res chain seq x y z
N MET A 1 36.76 -19.81 5.08
CA MET A 1 36.26 -18.85 4.08
C MET A 1 37.34 -18.41 3.09
N GLU A 2 38.57 -18.07 3.53
CA GLU A 2 39.62 -17.49 2.66
C GLU A 2 40.10 -18.33 1.45
N ARG A 3 39.99 -19.67 1.48
CA ARG A 3 40.50 -20.52 0.39
C ARG A 3 39.61 -20.53 -0.85
N TYR A 4 38.30 -20.32 -0.69
CA TYR A 4 37.33 -20.31 -1.79
C TYR A 4 37.21 -18.94 -2.47
N ASP A 5 37.66 -17.87 -1.82
CA ASP A 5 37.57 -16.50 -2.35
C ASP A 5 38.63 -16.21 -3.43
N ARG A 6 39.72 -17.02 -3.47
CA ARG A 6 40.77 -16.90 -4.49
C ARG A 6 40.41 -17.52 -5.84
N ALA A 7 39.46 -18.45 -5.87
CA ALA A 7 39.07 -19.14 -7.08
C ALA A 7 37.72 -18.62 -7.56
N ILE A 8 37.72 -17.97 -8.73
CA ILE A 8 36.63 -17.09 -9.16
C ILE A 8 35.32 -17.86 -9.47
N THR A 9 35.42 -19.08 -9.97
CA THR A 9 34.29 -19.86 -10.49
C THR A 9 34.18 -21.22 -9.80
N ILE A 10 34.11 -21.21 -8.45
CA ILE A 10 33.95 -22.42 -7.63
C ILE A 10 32.69 -22.32 -6.78
N PHE A 11 31.99 -23.45 -6.62
CA PHE A 11 30.85 -23.59 -5.73
C PHE A 11 31.30 -23.66 -4.26
N SER A 12 30.54 -23.00 -3.38
CA SER A 12 30.65 -23.19 -1.94
C SER A 12 30.17 -24.60 -1.54
N PRO A 13 30.48 -25.06 -0.31
CA PRO A 13 29.94 -26.32 0.21
C PRO A 13 28.40 -26.38 0.18
N ASP A 14 27.74 -25.23 0.29
CA ASP A 14 26.28 -25.10 0.27
C ASP A 14 25.71 -24.93 -1.16
N GLY A 15 26.55 -25.00 -2.20
CA GLY A 15 26.14 -24.89 -3.60
C GLY A 15 26.04 -23.46 -4.16
N HIS A 16 26.58 -22.46 -3.45
CA HIS A 16 26.52 -21.05 -3.85
C HIS A 16 27.73 -20.65 -4.72
N LEU A 17 27.53 -19.73 -5.66
CA LEU A 17 28.61 -19.08 -6.41
C LEU A 17 28.90 -17.69 -5.83
N PHE A 18 29.83 -17.61 -4.87
CA PHE A 18 30.08 -16.36 -4.13
C PHE A 18 30.42 -15.16 -5.00
N GLN A 19 31.17 -15.33 -6.08
CA GLN A 19 31.49 -14.22 -7.00
C GLN A 19 30.26 -13.67 -7.73
N VAL A 20 29.24 -14.49 -7.96
CA VAL A 20 27.95 -14.04 -8.50
C VAL A 20 27.17 -13.27 -7.43
N GLU A 21 27.18 -13.74 -6.19
CA GLU A 21 26.53 -13.03 -5.07
C GLU A 21 27.18 -11.67 -4.81
N TYR A 22 28.51 -11.58 -4.85
CA TYR A 22 29.23 -10.31 -4.74
C TYR A 22 28.92 -9.36 -5.90
N ALA A 23 28.78 -9.88 -7.11
CA ALA A 23 28.32 -9.10 -8.26
C ALA A 23 26.88 -8.59 -8.06
N GLN A 24 25.99 -9.40 -7.49
CA GLN A 24 24.62 -8.98 -7.12
C GLN A 24 24.63 -7.91 -6.00
N GLU A 25 25.52 -8.01 -5.02
CA GLU A 25 25.70 -6.96 -4.00
C GLU A 25 26.18 -5.63 -4.62
N ALA A 26 27.04 -5.68 -5.65
CA ALA A 26 27.42 -4.50 -6.41
C ALA A 26 26.22 -3.88 -7.16
N VAL A 27 25.31 -4.71 -7.69
CA VAL A 27 24.04 -4.25 -8.28
C VAL A 27 23.16 -3.57 -7.24
N LYS A 28 23.00 -4.14 -6.04
CA LYS A 28 22.21 -3.55 -4.94
C LYS A 28 22.75 -2.21 -4.46
N LYS A 29 24.03 -1.91 -4.69
CA LYS A 29 24.64 -0.59 -4.41
C LYS A 29 24.50 0.40 -5.59
N GLY A 30 24.05 -0.07 -6.75
CA GLY A 30 23.86 0.73 -7.94
C GLY A 30 22.68 1.70 -7.86
N SER A 31 22.73 2.76 -8.67
CA SER A 31 21.61 3.69 -8.87
C SER A 31 20.36 2.95 -9.37
N VAL A 32 19.19 3.40 -8.91
CA VAL A 32 17.92 2.73 -9.22
C VAL A 32 17.55 2.94 -10.68
N ALA A 33 17.06 1.88 -11.31
CA ALA A 33 16.45 1.93 -12.62
C ALA A 33 15.12 1.15 -12.60
N VAL A 34 14.12 1.68 -13.31
CA VAL A 34 12.75 1.16 -13.37
C VAL A 34 12.37 1.01 -14.84
N GLY A 35 11.70 -0.09 -15.17
CA GLY A 35 11.09 -0.33 -16.48
C GLY A 35 9.60 -0.62 -16.32
N ILE A 36 8.77 -0.03 -17.18
CA ILE A 36 7.32 -0.22 -17.25
C ILE A 36 6.95 -0.59 -18.69
N LYS A 37 6.28 -1.73 -18.87
CA LYS A 37 5.61 -2.11 -20.11
C LYS A 37 4.20 -1.52 -20.10
N GLY A 38 3.92 -0.63 -21.03
CA GLY A 38 2.59 -0.12 -21.30
C GLY A 38 1.89 -0.89 -22.42
N LYS A 39 0.70 -0.43 -22.79
CA LYS A 39 -0.05 -1.01 -23.92
C LYS A 39 0.63 -0.79 -25.27
N ASP A 40 0.99 0.46 -25.56
CA ASP A 40 1.64 0.87 -26.82
C ASP A 40 2.97 1.60 -26.57
N CYS A 41 3.55 1.44 -25.37
CA CYS A 41 4.84 2.03 -25.03
C CYS A 41 5.66 1.18 -24.06
N VAL A 42 6.97 1.39 -24.04
CA VAL A 42 7.87 0.91 -23.00
C VAL A 42 8.60 2.11 -22.41
N VAL A 43 8.51 2.28 -21.09
CA VAL A 43 9.14 3.41 -20.38
C VAL A 43 10.26 2.87 -19.50
N ILE A 44 11.43 3.49 -19.62
CA ILE A 44 12.58 3.23 -18.77
C ILE A 44 12.91 4.54 -18.04
N ALA A 45 12.98 4.49 -16.71
CA ALA A 45 13.38 5.63 -15.89
C ALA A 45 14.58 5.24 -15.03
N ALA A 46 15.56 6.13 -14.91
CA ALA A 46 16.78 5.84 -14.17
C ALA A 46 17.24 7.04 -13.34
N GLU A 47 17.77 6.75 -12.16
CA GLU A 47 18.48 7.70 -11.33
C GLU A 47 19.88 7.95 -11.92
N LYS A 48 20.12 9.19 -12.34
CA LYS A 48 21.45 9.73 -12.60
C LYS A 48 22.12 10.08 -11.26
N LYS A 49 23.45 9.94 -11.20
CA LYS A 49 24.19 10.55 -10.08
C LYS A 49 24.18 12.06 -10.23
N LEU A 50 24.14 12.76 -9.10
CA LEU A 50 24.20 14.22 -9.09
C LEU A 50 25.49 14.68 -9.76
N VAL A 51 25.35 15.47 -10.81
CA VAL A 51 26.47 15.95 -11.60
C VAL A 51 27.13 17.09 -10.83
N ALA A 52 28.43 16.98 -10.58
CA ALA A 52 29.18 18.07 -9.97
C ALA A 52 29.15 19.29 -10.89
N LYS A 53 29.17 20.51 -10.35
CA LYS A 53 29.09 21.75 -11.16
C LYS A 53 30.13 21.84 -12.29
N LEU A 54 31.28 21.18 -12.13
CA LEU A 54 32.39 21.16 -13.09
C LEU A 54 32.29 20.02 -14.12
N GLN A 55 31.30 19.15 -14.00
CA GLN A 55 31.14 17.98 -14.84
C GLN A 55 30.11 18.25 -15.94
N ASP A 56 30.45 17.91 -17.18
CA ASP A 56 29.51 18.00 -18.30
C ASP A 56 28.46 16.89 -18.19
N ASP A 57 27.21 17.29 -17.97
CA ASP A 57 26.05 16.41 -17.85
C ASP A 57 25.83 15.54 -19.11
N ARG A 58 26.25 16.01 -20.29
CA ARG A 58 26.09 15.27 -21.56
C ARG A 58 26.88 13.97 -21.60
N THR A 59 27.92 13.84 -20.77
CA THR A 59 28.86 12.72 -20.80
C THR A 59 28.29 11.44 -20.17
N ILE A 60 27.34 11.56 -19.23
CA ILE A 60 26.80 10.41 -18.48
C ILE A 60 25.34 10.16 -18.86
N ARG A 61 25.14 9.15 -19.71
CA ARG A 61 23.83 8.58 -20.03
C ARG A 61 23.64 7.26 -19.30
N LYS A 62 22.50 7.10 -18.63
CA LYS A 62 22.16 5.86 -17.91
C LYS A 62 21.29 4.95 -18.78
N ILE A 63 20.41 5.56 -19.58
CA ILE A 63 19.59 4.88 -20.58
C ILE A 63 20.33 4.93 -21.92
N ASN A 64 20.58 3.76 -22.49
CA ASN A 64 21.36 3.58 -23.70
C ASN A 64 20.47 3.02 -24.81
N LYS A 65 20.39 3.72 -25.94
CA LYS A 65 19.83 3.16 -27.17
C LYS A 65 20.75 2.04 -27.68
N VAL A 66 20.23 0.83 -27.82
CA VAL A 66 20.96 -0.33 -28.34
C VAL A 66 20.69 -0.48 -29.83
N ASP A 67 19.42 -0.40 -30.23
CA ASP A 67 18.99 -0.38 -31.63
C ASP A 67 17.81 0.60 -31.79
N HIS A 68 17.22 0.70 -32.99
CA HIS A 68 16.05 1.54 -33.25
C HIS A 68 14.83 1.13 -32.40
N HIS A 69 14.68 -0.17 -32.11
CA HIS A 69 13.57 -0.78 -31.39
C HIS A 69 13.94 -1.31 -30.00
N ILE A 70 15.18 -1.11 -29.53
CA ILE A 70 15.65 -1.61 -28.24
C ILE A 70 16.44 -0.53 -27.48
N ALA A 71 16.09 -0.35 -26.21
CA ALA A 71 16.80 0.48 -25.25
C ALA A 71 17.16 -0.33 -24.00
N MET A 72 18.29 0.01 -23.38
CA MET A 72 18.80 -0.68 -22.20
C MET A 72 19.25 0.31 -21.13
N THR A 73 18.88 0.04 -19.89
CA THR A 73 19.45 0.69 -18.70
C THR A 73 20.01 -0.38 -17.76
N PHE A 74 20.71 0.03 -16.71
CA PHE A 74 21.38 -0.90 -15.84
C PHE A 74 21.64 -0.35 -14.43
N ALA A 75 21.78 -1.25 -13.46
CA ALA A 75 22.32 -0.99 -12.13
C ALA A 75 23.60 -1.79 -11.90
N GLY A 76 24.52 -1.23 -11.11
CA GLY A 76 25.84 -1.81 -10.84
C GLY A 76 26.99 -1.03 -11.46
N LEU A 77 28.03 -1.73 -11.91
CA LEU A 77 29.28 -1.12 -12.40
C LEU A 77 29.11 -0.50 -13.80
N ASN A 78 29.38 0.81 -13.92
CA ASN A 78 29.22 1.54 -15.19
C ASN A 78 30.20 1.07 -16.29
N ALA A 79 31.42 0.68 -15.92
CA ALA A 79 32.43 0.20 -16.88
C ALA A 79 32.00 -1.12 -17.54
N ASP A 80 31.59 -2.08 -16.71
CA ASP A 80 31.02 -3.36 -17.14
C ASP A 80 29.81 -3.16 -18.05
N ALA A 81 28.90 -2.25 -17.68
CA ALA A 81 27.71 -1.98 -18.47
C ALA A 81 28.03 -1.41 -19.85
N ARG A 82 29.04 -0.54 -19.96
CA ARG A 82 29.49 0.00 -21.26
C ARG A 82 29.93 -1.11 -22.21
N ILE A 83 30.64 -2.11 -21.69
CA ILE A 83 31.07 -3.27 -22.48
C ILE A 83 29.84 -4.06 -22.96
N LEU A 84 28.90 -4.35 -22.07
CA LEU A 84 27.67 -5.07 -22.42
C LEU A 84 26.80 -4.31 -23.45
N VAL A 85 26.66 -2.99 -23.30
CA VAL A 85 25.95 -2.14 -24.28
C VAL A 85 26.60 -2.24 -25.66
N ASN A 86 27.93 -2.19 -25.74
CA ASN A 86 28.64 -2.25 -27.02
C ASN A 86 28.54 -3.64 -27.65
N MET A 87 28.64 -4.71 -26.86
CA MET A 87 28.41 -6.08 -27.33
C MET A 87 26.97 -6.24 -27.85
N ALA A 88 25.98 -5.73 -27.13
CA ALA A 88 24.59 -5.77 -27.56
C ALA A 88 24.35 -5.02 -28.88
N ARG A 89 24.94 -3.82 -29.03
CA ARG A 89 24.87 -3.04 -30.28
C ARG A 89 25.49 -3.80 -31.45
N LEU A 90 26.67 -4.37 -31.25
CA LEU A 90 27.36 -5.16 -32.27
C LEU A 90 26.50 -6.36 -32.69
N GLU A 91 25.92 -7.08 -31.72
CA GLU A 91 25.07 -8.23 -31.98
C GLU A 91 23.83 -7.86 -32.81
N CYS A 92 23.13 -6.77 -32.46
CA CYS A 92 21.99 -6.29 -33.23
C CYS A 92 22.34 -6.02 -34.70
N GLN A 93 23.47 -5.35 -34.95
CA GLN A 93 23.89 -5.01 -36.32
C GLN A 93 24.40 -6.23 -37.08
N SER A 94 25.14 -7.13 -36.42
CA SER A 94 25.62 -8.38 -37.01
C SER A 94 24.45 -9.26 -37.43
N TRP A 95 23.46 -9.42 -36.55
CA TRP A 95 22.26 -10.20 -36.83
C TRP A 95 21.47 -9.60 -38.00
N ASN A 96 21.25 -8.28 -37.99
CA ASN A 96 20.54 -7.62 -39.08
C ASN A 96 21.29 -7.76 -40.42
N LEU A 97 22.62 -7.72 -40.42
CA LEU A 97 23.43 -7.96 -41.62
C LEU A 97 23.27 -9.41 -42.13
N SER A 98 23.26 -10.40 -41.23
CA SER A 98 23.18 -11.81 -41.61
C SER A 98 21.76 -12.26 -41.99
N MET A 99 20.75 -11.78 -41.26
CA MET A 99 19.37 -12.26 -41.37
C MET A 99 18.45 -11.24 -42.06
N SER A 100 18.92 -10.03 -42.35
CA SER A 100 18.12 -8.93 -42.93
C SER A 100 16.86 -8.57 -42.14
N VAL A 101 16.82 -8.93 -40.85
CA VAL A 101 15.73 -8.62 -39.93
C VAL A 101 16.31 -8.16 -38.59
N PRO A 102 15.63 -7.26 -37.86
CA PRO A 102 16.06 -6.88 -36.51
C PRO A 102 15.97 -8.07 -35.54
N VAL A 103 16.82 -8.06 -34.51
CA VAL A 103 16.73 -9.04 -33.41
C VAL A 103 15.44 -8.85 -32.61
N THR A 104 14.87 -9.93 -32.08
CA THR A 104 13.81 -9.81 -31.06
C THR A 104 14.40 -9.33 -29.73
N VAL A 105 13.56 -8.71 -28.90
CA VAL A 105 13.99 -8.23 -27.57
C VAL A 105 14.42 -9.42 -26.69
N GLU A 106 13.67 -10.53 -26.77
CA GLU A 106 14.00 -11.77 -26.03
C GLU A 106 15.36 -12.33 -26.47
N TYR A 107 15.63 -12.39 -27.78
CA TYR A 107 16.90 -12.88 -28.31
C TYR A 107 18.07 -12.09 -27.72
N LEU A 108 17.98 -10.76 -27.73
CA LEU A 108 19.04 -9.91 -27.21
C LEU A 108 19.21 -10.07 -25.69
N ALA A 109 18.11 -10.18 -24.95
CA ALA A 109 18.15 -10.45 -23.51
C ALA A 109 18.88 -11.77 -23.21
N ARG A 110 18.53 -12.83 -23.95
CA ARG A 110 19.19 -14.15 -23.87
C ARG A 110 20.67 -14.08 -24.27
N TYR A 111 21.01 -13.34 -25.32
CA TYR A 111 22.40 -13.13 -25.73
C TYR A 111 23.23 -12.50 -24.61
N ILE A 112 22.74 -11.39 -24.02
CA ILE A 112 23.42 -10.71 -22.91
C ILE A 112 23.52 -11.63 -21.69
N ALA A 113 22.46 -12.38 -21.39
CA ALA A 113 22.44 -13.35 -20.29
C ALA A 113 23.49 -14.45 -20.49
N ASN A 114 23.62 -14.99 -21.71
CA ASN A 114 24.64 -15.97 -22.07
C ASN A 114 26.06 -15.39 -21.98
N VAL A 115 26.27 -14.13 -22.40
CA VAL A 115 27.56 -13.44 -22.22
C VAL A 115 27.90 -13.35 -20.73
N LYS A 116 26.94 -12.97 -19.88
CA LYS A 116 27.15 -12.91 -18.43
C LYS A 116 27.45 -14.30 -17.84
N GLN A 117 26.68 -15.31 -18.23
CA GLN A 117 26.86 -16.70 -17.81
C GLN A 117 28.26 -17.24 -18.14
N LYS A 118 28.78 -16.94 -19.34
CA LYS A 118 30.14 -17.38 -19.71
C LYS A 118 31.19 -16.87 -18.72
N TYR A 119 31.01 -15.68 -18.15
CA TYR A 119 31.92 -15.10 -17.17
C TYR A 119 31.74 -15.66 -15.75
N THR A 120 30.65 -16.40 -15.48
CA THR A 120 30.48 -17.15 -14.22
C THR A 120 31.11 -18.54 -14.26
N GLN A 121 31.50 -19.02 -15.46
CA GLN A 121 32.11 -20.33 -15.69
C GLN A 121 33.53 -20.26 -16.28
N SER A 122 33.98 -19.08 -16.69
CA SER A 122 35.32 -18.89 -17.26
C SER A 122 36.36 -18.66 -16.16
N ASN A 123 37.42 -19.47 -16.18
CA ASN A 123 38.56 -19.30 -15.30
C ASN A 123 39.23 -17.91 -15.53
N GLY A 124 39.62 -17.25 -14.43
CA GLY A 124 40.38 -16.01 -14.48
C GLY A 124 39.58 -14.74 -14.79
N ARG A 125 38.24 -14.82 -14.92
CA ARG A 125 37.37 -13.66 -15.17
C ARG A 125 36.31 -13.53 -14.09
N ARG A 126 36.18 -12.35 -13.49
CA ARG A 126 35.07 -12.07 -12.57
C ARG A 126 33.74 -11.91 -13.35
N PRO A 127 32.59 -12.27 -12.76
CA PRO A 127 31.28 -11.97 -13.31
C PRO A 127 31.07 -10.46 -13.55
N PHE A 128 30.16 -10.15 -14.47
CA PHE A 128 29.72 -8.77 -14.68
C PHE A 128 28.91 -8.29 -13.46
N GLY A 129 29.32 -7.19 -12.85
CA GLY A 129 28.64 -6.58 -11.70
C GLY A 129 27.44 -5.73 -12.12
N VAL A 130 26.59 -6.24 -13.02
CA VAL A 130 25.55 -5.46 -13.70
C VAL A 130 24.26 -6.26 -13.85
N SER A 131 23.16 -5.67 -13.39
CA SER A 131 21.80 -6.07 -13.76
C SER A 131 21.27 -5.07 -14.78
N ALA A 132 20.74 -5.56 -15.90
CA ALA A 132 20.28 -4.71 -16.99
C ALA A 132 18.78 -4.88 -17.21
N ILE A 133 18.09 -3.77 -17.42
CA ILE A 133 16.70 -3.72 -17.89
C ILE A 133 16.73 -3.38 -19.38
N ILE A 134 16.13 -4.23 -20.19
CA ILE A 134 16.09 -4.14 -21.65
C ILE A 134 14.62 -4.00 -22.04
N GLY A 135 14.25 -2.87 -22.61
CA GLY A 135 12.91 -2.60 -23.10
C GLY A 135 12.92 -2.47 -24.62
N GLY A 136 11.87 -2.92 -25.29
CA GLY A 136 11.82 -2.93 -26.75
C GLY A 136 10.47 -3.29 -27.33
N PHE A 137 10.41 -3.27 -28.66
CA PHE A 137 9.31 -3.82 -29.44
C PHE A 137 9.85 -4.82 -30.43
N ASP A 138 9.18 -5.95 -30.59
CA ASP A 138 9.43 -6.83 -31.72
C ASP A 138 8.82 -6.24 -33.01
N SER A 139 9.13 -6.84 -34.16
CA SER A 139 8.72 -6.33 -35.47
C SER A 139 7.20 -6.32 -35.68
N ASP A 140 6.47 -7.13 -34.92
CA ASP A 140 5.00 -7.20 -34.88
C ASP A 140 4.37 -6.08 -34.03
N GLY A 141 5.18 -5.29 -33.32
CA GLY A 141 4.72 -4.26 -32.39
C GLY A 141 4.41 -4.77 -30.98
N THR A 142 4.79 -6.00 -30.65
CA THR A 142 4.67 -6.52 -29.28
C THR A 142 5.73 -5.89 -28.38
N ALA A 143 5.28 -5.25 -27.28
CA ALA A 143 6.15 -4.62 -26.31
C ALA A 143 6.75 -5.66 -25.35
N HIS A 144 8.05 -5.56 -25.10
CA HIS A 144 8.75 -6.44 -24.17
C HIS A 144 9.63 -5.67 -23.18
N LEU A 145 9.76 -6.22 -21.98
CA LEU A 145 10.62 -5.70 -20.92
C LEU A 145 11.31 -6.86 -20.21
N TYR A 146 12.61 -7.00 -20.42
CA TYR A 146 13.43 -8.04 -19.83
C TYR A 146 14.39 -7.49 -18.78
N GLN A 147 14.69 -8.30 -17.76
CA GLN A 147 15.78 -8.09 -16.83
C GLN A 147 16.83 -9.19 -17.04
N THR A 148 18.11 -8.84 -17.03
CA THR A 148 19.22 -9.82 -17.01
C THR A 148 20.07 -9.63 -15.77
N GLU A 149 20.42 -10.73 -15.09
CA GLU A 149 21.16 -10.73 -13.83
C GLU A 149 22.64 -11.12 -14.01
N PRO A 150 23.54 -10.77 -13.06
CA PRO A 150 24.95 -11.18 -13.06
C PRO A 150 25.17 -12.70 -13.20
N SER A 151 24.21 -13.52 -12.73
CA SER A 151 24.23 -14.97 -12.87
C SER A 151 24.14 -15.46 -14.32
N GLY A 152 23.68 -14.59 -15.22
CA GLY A 152 23.31 -14.97 -16.59
C GLY A 152 21.87 -15.48 -16.72
N THR A 153 21.03 -15.26 -15.71
CA THR A 153 19.59 -15.51 -15.82
C THR A 153 18.89 -14.28 -16.43
N TYR A 154 17.81 -14.50 -17.17
CA TYR A 154 16.95 -13.43 -17.67
C TYR A 154 15.47 -13.76 -17.45
N TYR A 155 14.66 -12.71 -17.28
CA TYR A 155 13.23 -12.81 -16.99
C TYR A 155 12.46 -11.70 -17.71
N GLU A 156 11.26 -12.01 -18.18
CA GLU A 156 10.32 -11.01 -18.70
C GLU A 156 9.46 -10.42 -17.58
N TRP A 157 9.13 -9.14 -17.69
CA TRP A 157 8.36 -8.40 -16.69
C TRP A 157 7.30 -7.50 -17.34
N ASN A 158 6.21 -7.27 -16.61
CA ASN A 158 5.27 -6.19 -16.92
C ASN A 158 5.78 -4.84 -16.39
N ALA A 159 6.31 -4.84 -15.18
CA ALA A 159 7.01 -3.70 -14.60
C ALA A 159 8.05 -4.24 -13.62
N ASN A 160 9.22 -3.64 -13.58
CA ASN A 160 10.27 -4.09 -12.68
C ASN A 160 11.30 -2.99 -12.40
N CYS A 161 12.16 -3.22 -11.41
CA CYS A 161 13.23 -2.33 -11.04
C CYS A 161 14.50 -3.10 -10.65
N THR A 162 15.64 -2.41 -10.76
CA THR A 162 16.95 -2.90 -10.34
C THR A 162 17.74 -1.77 -9.66
N GLY A 163 18.79 -2.12 -8.91
CA GLY A 163 19.57 -1.19 -8.10
C GLY A 163 19.20 -1.19 -6.62
N ARG A 164 19.60 -0.13 -5.91
CA ARG A 164 19.36 0.01 -4.47
C ARG A 164 17.88 0.01 -4.09
N ASN A 165 17.55 -0.65 -2.99
CA ASN A 165 16.18 -0.75 -2.45
C ASN A 165 15.12 -1.20 -3.48
N SER A 166 15.52 -2.03 -4.45
CA SER A 166 14.61 -2.54 -5.49
C SER A 166 13.40 -3.29 -4.92
N HIS A 167 13.52 -3.97 -3.78
CA HIS A 167 12.39 -4.63 -3.12
C HIS A 167 11.24 -3.67 -2.76
N THR A 168 11.56 -2.47 -2.26
CA THR A 168 10.56 -1.44 -1.92
C THR A 168 9.84 -0.95 -3.16
N VAL A 169 10.59 -0.66 -4.23
CA VAL A 169 10.05 -0.19 -5.51
C VAL A 169 9.21 -1.28 -6.16
N ARG A 170 9.63 -2.55 -6.10
CA ARG A 170 8.85 -3.68 -6.62
C ARG A 170 7.53 -3.83 -5.88
N SER A 171 7.52 -3.78 -4.54
CA SER A 171 6.27 -3.83 -3.77
C SER A 171 5.33 -2.66 -4.06
N PHE A 172 5.88 -1.48 -4.39
CA PHE A 172 5.09 -0.35 -4.87
C PHE A 172 4.46 -0.65 -6.24
N LEU A 173 5.26 -1.14 -7.20
CA LEU A 173 4.79 -1.48 -8.54
C LEU A 173 3.72 -2.56 -8.50
N GLU A 174 3.89 -3.62 -7.72
CA GLU A 174 2.90 -4.70 -7.53
C GLU A 174 1.53 -4.17 -7.07
N LYS A 175 1.49 -3.08 -6.31
CA LYS A 175 0.25 -2.48 -5.78
C LYS A 175 -0.38 -1.46 -6.72
N ARG A 176 0.40 -0.87 -7.62
CA ARG A 176 0.00 0.31 -8.43
C ARG A 176 -0.04 0.05 -9.92
N TYR A 177 0.51 -1.07 -10.38
CA TYR A 177 0.43 -1.50 -11.76
C TYR A 177 -0.96 -2.07 -12.04
N CYS A 178 -1.75 -1.34 -12.83
CA CYS A 178 -3.08 -1.74 -13.30
C CYS A 178 -3.28 -1.22 -14.73
N PRO A 179 -4.27 -1.73 -15.51
CA PRO A 179 -4.50 -1.32 -16.89
C PRO A 179 -4.61 0.21 -17.07
N GLU A 180 -5.25 0.91 -16.13
CA GLU A 180 -5.41 2.37 -16.15
C GLU A 180 -4.08 3.10 -15.92
N ALA A 181 -3.20 2.54 -15.09
CA ALA A 181 -1.89 3.14 -14.81
C ALA A 181 -0.91 2.99 -15.98
N VAL A 182 -1.23 2.15 -16.97
CA VAL A 182 -0.38 1.85 -18.13
C VAL A 182 -1.09 2.03 -19.48
N GLU A 183 -2.20 2.76 -19.45
CA GLU A 183 -3.05 3.02 -20.62
C GLU A 183 -2.32 3.86 -21.67
N ASP A 184 -1.70 4.96 -21.24
CA ASP A 184 -1.01 5.91 -22.11
C ASP A 184 0.44 6.16 -21.69
N VAL A 185 1.20 6.78 -22.59
CA VAL A 185 2.61 7.12 -22.35
C VAL A 185 2.76 7.99 -21.09
N LYS A 186 1.87 8.96 -20.89
CA LYS A 186 1.98 9.89 -19.76
C LYS A 186 1.77 9.16 -18.43
N SER A 187 0.78 8.28 -18.33
CA SER A 187 0.53 7.48 -17.12
C SER A 187 1.67 6.50 -16.83
N CYS A 188 2.22 5.84 -17.86
CA CYS A 188 3.42 5.01 -17.70
C CYS A 188 4.62 5.79 -17.15
N VAL A 189 4.86 7.00 -17.65
CA VAL A 189 5.92 7.90 -17.14
C VAL A 189 5.64 8.32 -15.70
N LYS A 190 4.40 8.70 -15.36
CA LYS A 190 4.01 9.02 -13.99
C LYS A 190 4.23 7.84 -13.05
N LEU A 191 3.85 6.62 -13.45
CA LEU A 191 4.04 5.40 -12.66
C LEU A 191 5.54 5.14 -12.43
N ALA A 192 6.37 5.25 -13.46
CA ALA A 192 7.82 5.08 -13.36
C ALA A 192 8.46 6.12 -12.41
N LEU A 193 8.04 7.39 -12.49
CA LEU A 193 8.51 8.45 -11.60
C LEU A 193 8.08 8.23 -10.14
N ARG A 194 6.81 7.89 -9.92
CA ARG A 194 6.29 7.56 -8.58
C ARG A 194 7.06 6.40 -7.95
N ALA A 195 7.36 5.36 -8.75
CA ALA A 195 8.15 4.21 -8.33
C ALA A 195 9.59 4.62 -7.95
N LEU A 196 10.25 5.47 -8.76
CA LEU A 196 11.57 6.01 -8.41
C LEU A 196 11.54 6.84 -7.13
N TYR A 197 10.49 7.64 -6.91
CA TYR A 197 10.33 8.47 -5.71
C TYR A 197 10.04 7.70 -4.42
N GLU A 198 9.94 6.38 -4.46
CA GLU A 198 9.96 5.56 -3.23
C GLU A 198 11.37 5.43 -2.65
N VAL A 199 12.41 5.71 -3.44
CA VAL A 199 13.82 5.58 -3.03
C VAL A 199 14.61 6.86 -3.28
N VAL A 200 14.28 7.60 -4.34
CA VAL A 200 14.92 8.87 -4.71
C VAL A 200 14.14 10.02 -4.09
N GLN A 201 14.85 11.02 -3.55
CA GLN A 201 14.21 12.24 -3.02
C GLN A 201 13.53 13.03 -4.15
N ALA A 202 12.31 13.50 -3.91
CA ALA A 202 11.56 14.31 -4.86
C ALA A 202 12.27 15.67 -5.09
N GLY A 203 12.28 16.14 -6.35
CA GLY A 203 12.81 17.47 -6.72
C GLY A 203 14.28 17.53 -7.14
N VAL A 204 15.02 16.42 -7.10
CA VAL A 204 16.42 16.38 -7.55
C VAL A 204 16.47 16.24 -9.09
N GLN A 205 17.32 17.04 -9.76
CA GLN A 205 17.50 17.05 -11.23
C GLN A 205 18.29 15.84 -11.76
N ASN A 206 18.10 14.68 -11.16
CA ASN A 206 18.95 13.51 -11.37
C ASN A 206 18.15 12.33 -11.91
N ILE A 207 17.11 12.58 -12.70
CA ILE A 207 16.29 11.53 -13.30
C ILE A 207 16.39 11.64 -14.82
N GLU A 208 16.60 10.49 -15.47
CA GLU A 208 16.51 10.33 -16.92
C GLU A 208 15.32 9.42 -17.23
N VAL A 209 14.49 9.79 -18.21
CA VAL A 209 13.36 8.98 -18.66
C VAL A 209 13.46 8.79 -20.17
N GLY A 210 13.53 7.53 -20.59
CA GLY A 210 13.46 7.10 -21.98
C GLY A 210 12.10 6.48 -22.26
N VAL A 211 11.48 6.88 -23.35
CA VAL A 211 10.19 6.35 -23.82
C VAL A 211 10.40 5.74 -25.19
N MET A 212 9.88 4.55 -25.36
CA MET A 212 9.79 3.88 -26.64
C MET A 212 8.33 3.65 -27.00
N THR A 213 7.97 4.00 -28.22
CA THR A 213 6.62 3.82 -28.77
C THR A 213 6.71 3.09 -30.10
N PHE A 214 5.61 2.43 -30.50
CA PHE A 214 5.52 1.76 -31.79
C PHE A 214 4.45 2.44 -32.65
N GLU A 215 4.88 3.05 -33.77
CA GLU A 215 3.97 3.77 -34.66
C GLU A 215 3.38 2.79 -35.69
N LYS A 216 2.15 2.31 -35.45
CA LYS A 216 1.47 1.31 -36.31
C LYS A 216 0.92 1.88 -37.63
N GLU A 217 0.66 3.19 -37.68
CA GLU A 217 -0.10 3.85 -38.77
C GLU A 217 0.77 4.41 -39.92
N ARG A 218 2.09 4.18 -39.88
CA ARG A 218 3.01 4.60 -40.96
C ARG A 218 3.12 3.53 -42.05
N PRO A 219 3.51 3.90 -43.28
CA PRO A 219 3.78 2.94 -44.36
C PRO A 219 4.85 1.89 -44.01
N GLU A 220 5.73 2.19 -43.04
CA GLU A 220 6.64 1.25 -42.41
C GLU A 220 6.49 1.34 -40.88
N PRO A 221 5.88 0.34 -40.21
CA PRO A 221 5.75 0.35 -38.76
C PRO A 221 7.13 0.31 -38.12
N LYS A 222 7.40 1.27 -37.24
CA LYS A 222 8.73 1.42 -36.64
C LYS A 222 8.66 1.85 -35.19
N ALA A 223 9.47 1.20 -34.38
CA ALA A 223 9.72 1.64 -33.01
C ALA A 223 10.52 2.94 -33.00
N ARG A 224 10.14 3.84 -32.09
CA ARG A 224 10.81 5.13 -31.89
C ARG A 224 11.20 5.29 -30.44
N PHE A 225 12.50 5.41 -30.20
CA PHE A 225 13.05 5.74 -28.89
C PHE A 225 13.34 7.23 -28.78
N ARG A 226 12.88 7.87 -27.70
CA ARG A 226 13.24 9.25 -27.33
C ARG A 226 13.52 9.35 -25.84
N ILE A 227 14.47 10.21 -25.47
CA ILE A 227 14.66 10.64 -24.08
C ILE A 227 13.77 11.87 -23.87
N ILE A 228 13.05 11.93 -22.75
CA ILE A 228 12.22 13.09 -22.40
C ILE A 228 13.15 14.25 -22.04
N GLU A 229 12.98 15.37 -22.72
CA GLU A 229 13.76 16.58 -22.44
C GLU A 229 13.35 17.21 -21.11
N TRP A 230 14.29 17.92 -20.49
CA TRP A 230 14.12 18.47 -19.14
C TRP A 230 12.85 19.31 -18.94
N PRO A 231 12.44 20.20 -19.86
CA PRO A 231 11.22 20.99 -19.68
C PRO A 231 9.93 20.15 -19.63
N GLU A 232 9.82 19.14 -20.49
CA GLU A 232 8.68 18.20 -20.52
C GLU A 232 8.67 17.37 -19.23
N LEU A 233 9.84 16.85 -18.83
CA LEU A 233 9.99 16.05 -17.62
C LEU A 233 9.65 16.85 -16.35
N GLN A 234 10.07 18.11 -16.26
CA GLN A 234 9.76 18.99 -15.13
C GLN A 234 8.25 19.18 -14.94
N SER A 235 7.49 19.32 -16.03
CA SER A 235 6.03 19.46 -15.96
C SER A 235 5.39 18.22 -15.32
N ILE A 236 5.82 17.03 -15.75
CA ILE A 236 5.30 15.75 -15.23
C ILE A 236 5.72 15.56 -13.76
N ILE A 237 6.95 15.91 -13.41
CA ILE A 237 7.45 15.82 -12.03
C ILE A 237 6.62 16.70 -11.07
N LYS A 238 6.28 17.93 -11.48
CA LYS A 238 5.44 18.83 -10.68
C LYS A 238 4.06 18.22 -10.43
N GLU A 239 3.44 17.68 -11.48
CA GLU A 239 2.15 16.99 -11.40
C GLU A 239 2.22 15.81 -10.43
N VAL A 240 3.21 14.91 -10.59
CA VAL A 240 3.41 13.75 -9.71
C VAL A 240 3.65 14.14 -8.25
N THR A 241 4.40 15.22 -8.02
CA THR A 241 4.71 15.69 -6.65
C THR A 241 3.45 16.21 -5.97
N SER A 242 2.64 17.02 -6.66
CA SER A 242 1.36 17.52 -6.13
C SER A 242 0.38 16.39 -5.82
N GLU A 243 0.27 15.38 -6.69
CA GLU A 243 -0.56 14.19 -6.47
C GLU A 243 -0.06 13.38 -5.25
N LYS A 244 1.27 13.22 -5.10
CA LYS A 244 1.87 12.50 -3.96
C LYS A 244 1.66 13.25 -2.64
N GLU A 245 1.71 14.58 -2.64
CA GLU A 245 1.41 15.40 -1.47
C GLU A 245 -0.06 15.25 -1.06
N GLN A 246 -1.00 15.29 -2.01
CA GLN A 246 -2.42 15.05 -1.75
C GLN A 246 -2.67 13.64 -1.21
N GLU A 247 -2.07 12.60 -1.80
CA GLU A 247 -2.14 11.22 -1.25
C GLU A 247 -1.50 11.11 0.15
N GLY A 248 -0.39 11.82 0.38
CA GLY A 248 0.33 11.83 1.66
C GLY A 248 -0.46 12.48 2.79
N VAL A 249 -1.15 13.59 2.50
CA VAL A 249 -2.10 14.23 3.42
C VAL A 249 -3.22 13.27 3.79
N TYR A 250 -3.75 12.51 2.83
CA TYR A 250 -4.78 11.49 3.09
C TYR A 250 -4.26 10.28 3.89
N ARG A 251 -3.00 9.87 3.69
CA ARG A 251 -2.40 8.72 4.39
C ARG A 251 -1.97 9.01 5.83
N LYS A 252 -1.54 10.24 6.15
CA LYS A 252 -1.05 10.62 7.49
C LYS A 252 -2.08 10.36 8.61
N PRO A 253 -3.35 10.81 8.52
CA PRO A 253 -4.37 10.54 9.54
C PRO A 253 -4.64 9.04 9.71
N LYS A 254 -4.72 8.29 8.62
CA LYS A 254 -4.99 6.84 8.64
C LYS A 254 -3.90 6.06 9.38
N LEU A 255 -2.64 6.39 9.16
CA LEU A 255 -1.50 5.73 9.82
C LEU A 255 -1.44 6.08 11.32
N LEU A 256 -1.68 7.36 11.67
CA LEU A 256 -1.76 7.82 13.07
C LEU A 256 -2.88 7.09 13.83
N LYS A 257 -4.08 7.00 13.24
CA LYS A 257 -5.23 6.24 13.79
C LYS A 257 -4.87 4.77 14.02
N GLN A 258 -4.17 4.13 13.07
CA GLN A 258 -3.76 2.71 13.21
C GLN A 258 -2.77 2.50 14.35
N ASN A 259 -1.74 3.35 14.46
CA ASN A 259 -0.76 3.26 15.54
C ASN A 259 -1.40 3.49 16.91
N LEU A 260 -2.31 4.47 17.01
CA LEU A 260 -3.01 4.76 18.26
C LEU A 260 -3.92 3.60 18.69
N ARG A 261 -4.65 2.98 17.74
CA ARG A 261 -5.44 1.76 18.01
C ARG A 261 -4.58 0.63 18.57
N LYS A 262 -3.39 0.42 18.00
CA LYS A 262 -2.48 -0.65 18.45
C LYS A 262 -1.99 -0.39 19.88
N LYS A 263 -1.56 0.85 20.17
CA LYS A 263 -1.09 1.25 21.50
C LYS A 263 -2.16 1.07 22.56
N LEU A 264 -3.37 1.61 22.33
CA LEU A 264 -4.45 1.55 23.32
C LEU A 264 -5.00 0.13 23.53
N LYS A 265 -5.07 -0.69 22.47
CA LYS A 265 -5.42 -2.11 22.64
C LYS A 265 -4.45 -2.85 23.56
N GLN A 266 -3.14 -2.55 23.47
CA GLN A 266 -2.13 -3.13 24.37
C GLN A 266 -2.32 -2.63 25.81
N THR A 267 -2.59 -1.34 26.01
CA THR A 267 -2.89 -0.77 27.33
C THR A 267 -4.11 -1.43 27.97
N LEU A 268 -5.20 -1.61 27.21
CA LEU A 268 -6.44 -2.25 27.68
C LEU A 268 -6.29 -3.75 27.98
N GLN A 269 -5.41 -4.45 27.26
CA GLN A 269 -5.07 -5.84 27.56
C GLN A 269 -4.25 -5.97 28.85
N GLY A 270 -3.48 -4.93 29.23
CA GLY A 270 -2.70 -4.91 30.46
C GLY A 270 -3.50 -4.52 31.71
N LEU A 271 -4.73 -4.03 31.56
CA LEU A 271 -5.62 -3.70 32.68
C LEU A 271 -6.16 -4.97 33.35
N GLY A 272 -5.98 -5.07 34.67
CA GLY A 272 -6.52 -6.16 35.48
C GLY A 272 -8.05 -6.20 35.46
N GLU A 273 -8.62 -7.40 35.52
CA GLU A 273 -10.09 -7.60 35.46
C GLU A 273 -10.81 -6.91 36.63
N GLU A 274 -10.19 -6.83 37.81
CA GLU A 274 -10.74 -6.11 38.97
C GLU A 274 -10.88 -4.60 38.71
N GLU A 275 -9.87 -4.01 38.06
CA GLU A 275 -9.87 -2.58 37.73
C GLU A 275 -10.90 -2.27 36.65
N LYS A 276 -11.02 -3.13 35.62
CA LYS A 276 -12.09 -3.04 34.62
C LYS A 276 -13.47 -3.08 35.27
N ALA A 277 -13.69 -3.99 36.23
CA ALA A 277 -14.95 -4.09 36.95
C ALA A 277 -15.21 -2.88 37.86
N ARG A 278 -14.18 -2.32 38.51
CA ARG A 278 -14.28 -1.10 39.32
C ARG A 278 -14.67 0.10 38.46
N GLN A 279 -13.99 0.32 37.35
CA GLN A 279 -14.25 1.41 36.42
C GLN A 279 -15.64 1.28 35.77
N SER A 280 -16.03 0.07 35.35
CA SER A 280 -17.36 -0.19 34.78
C SER A 280 -18.50 0.16 35.75
N ARG A 281 -18.35 -0.19 37.04
CA ARG A 281 -19.31 0.20 38.09
C ARG A 281 -19.38 1.72 38.29
N ALA A 282 -18.25 2.41 38.23
CA ALA A 282 -18.21 3.86 38.36
C ALA A 282 -18.92 4.56 37.19
N VAL A 283 -18.65 4.12 35.95
CA VAL A 283 -19.32 4.63 34.74
C VAL A 283 -20.82 4.34 34.78
N PHE A 284 -21.22 3.14 35.21
CA PHE A 284 -22.63 2.79 35.38
C PHE A 284 -23.35 3.73 36.34
N ARG A 285 -22.77 4.02 37.52
CA ARG A 285 -23.35 4.99 38.47
C ARG A 285 -23.47 6.39 37.87
N LYS A 286 -22.48 6.84 37.11
CA LYS A 286 -22.55 8.14 36.40
C LYS A 286 -23.66 8.14 35.34
N LEU A 287 -23.84 7.05 34.62
CA LEU A 287 -24.91 6.89 33.63
C LEU A 287 -26.30 6.96 34.28
N LEU A 288 -26.50 6.33 35.44
CA LEU A 288 -27.77 6.38 36.17
C LEU A 288 -28.17 7.79 36.61
N ASN A 289 -27.19 8.63 36.91
CA ASN A 289 -27.41 10.03 37.29
C ASN A 289 -27.47 10.98 36.08
N PHE A 290 -27.31 10.45 34.85
CA PHE A 290 -27.29 11.27 33.65
C PHE A 290 -28.73 11.59 33.19
N PRO A 291 -29.16 12.87 33.16
CA PRO A 291 -30.56 13.22 32.92
C PRO A 291 -31.12 12.67 31.61
N VAL A 292 -30.31 12.66 30.56
CA VAL A 292 -30.68 12.11 29.24
C VAL A 292 -31.02 10.63 29.34
N TYR A 293 -30.24 9.84 30.09
CA TYR A 293 -30.50 8.42 30.28
C TYR A 293 -31.82 8.19 31.05
N CYS A 294 -32.09 8.99 32.08
CA CYS A 294 -33.33 8.91 32.85
C CYS A 294 -34.56 9.19 31.98
N MET A 295 -34.50 10.21 31.11
CA MET A 295 -35.59 10.63 30.24
C MET A 295 -35.81 9.72 29.03
N SER A 296 -34.78 9.01 28.57
CA SER A 296 -34.84 8.14 27.40
C SER A 296 -35.67 6.88 27.66
N LYS A 297 -36.52 6.49 26.70
CA LYS A 297 -37.31 5.25 26.74
C LYS A 297 -36.72 4.19 25.81
N ARG A 298 -36.20 4.59 24.64
CA ARG A 298 -35.62 3.71 23.61
C ARG A 298 -34.12 3.89 23.58
N ILE A 299 -33.38 2.95 24.15
CA ILE A 299 -31.93 3.08 24.37
C ILE A 299 -31.19 2.00 23.60
N SER A 300 -30.17 2.41 22.84
CA SER A 300 -29.22 1.50 22.20
C SER A 300 -27.93 1.38 22.99
N THR A 301 -27.46 0.15 23.18
CA THR A 301 -26.17 -0.17 23.80
C THR A 301 -25.45 -1.25 23.02
N PHE A 302 -24.12 -1.23 23.05
CA PHE A 302 -23.32 -2.32 22.52
C PHE A 302 -23.23 -3.47 23.52
N VAL A 303 -22.98 -4.68 23.02
CA VAL A 303 -22.69 -5.85 23.84
C VAL A 303 -21.19 -5.88 24.11
N SER A 304 -20.79 -5.69 25.37
CA SER A 304 -19.40 -5.47 25.74
C SER A 304 -18.51 -6.69 25.51
N MET A 305 -17.32 -6.45 24.95
CA MET A 305 -16.23 -7.43 24.86
C MET A 305 -15.29 -7.34 26.08
N ARG A 306 -14.35 -8.31 26.21
CA ARG A 306 -13.39 -8.41 27.32
C ARG A 306 -12.56 -7.13 27.63
N ASN A 307 -12.37 -6.26 26.64
CA ASN A 307 -11.57 -5.03 26.79
C ASN A 307 -12.42 -3.76 26.65
N GLU A 308 -13.71 -3.86 26.93
CA GLU A 308 -14.66 -2.74 26.93
C GLU A 308 -15.33 -2.62 28.31
N ILE A 309 -15.96 -1.47 28.57
CA ILE A 309 -16.80 -1.28 29.76
C ILE A 309 -17.91 -2.34 29.75
N ASP A 310 -18.12 -3.01 30.87
CA ASP A 310 -19.15 -4.02 31.01
C ASP A 310 -20.54 -3.36 30.90
N THR A 311 -21.26 -3.69 29.81
CA THR A 311 -22.60 -3.14 29.54
C THR A 311 -23.71 -4.02 30.09
N LYS A 312 -23.41 -5.21 30.63
CA LYS A 312 -24.43 -6.11 31.16
C LYS A 312 -25.27 -5.47 32.29
N PRO A 313 -24.70 -4.75 33.28
CA PRO A 313 -25.50 -4.07 34.30
C PRO A 313 -26.38 -2.96 33.73
N ILE A 314 -25.96 -2.33 32.62
CA ILE A 314 -26.74 -1.30 31.92
C ILE A 314 -27.97 -1.95 31.28
N ILE A 315 -27.79 -3.08 30.59
CA ILE A 315 -28.87 -3.84 29.95
C ILE A 315 -29.88 -4.32 31.00
N GLU A 316 -29.41 -4.90 32.11
CA GLU A 316 -30.26 -5.32 33.24
C GLU A 316 -31.10 -4.15 33.76
N HIS A 317 -30.49 -2.98 33.95
CA HIS A 317 -31.18 -1.79 34.44
C HIS A 317 -32.20 -1.22 33.44
N ILE A 318 -31.92 -1.27 32.14
CA ILE A 318 -32.87 -0.84 31.10
C ILE A 318 -34.15 -1.67 31.21
N PHE A 319 -34.04 -3.00 31.35
CA PHE A 319 -35.19 -3.87 31.49
C PHE A 319 -35.97 -3.65 32.81
N THR A 320 -35.28 -3.55 33.95
CA THR A 320 -35.96 -3.32 35.24
C THR A 320 -36.65 -1.95 35.32
N SER A 321 -36.16 -0.97 34.56
CA SER A 321 -36.77 0.36 34.44
C SER A 321 -37.94 0.43 33.45
N GLY A 322 -38.32 -0.68 32.81
CA GLY A 322 -39.37 -0.72 31.79
C GLY A 322 -39.03 0.02 30.49
N LYS A 323 -37.73 0.20 30.20
CA LYS A 323 -37.23 0.85 28.98
C LYS A 323 -36.93 -0.20 27.90
N GLU A 324 -36.87 0.23 26.65
CA GLU A 324 -36.60 -0.64 25.50
C GLU A 324 -35.10 -0.67 25.17
N CYS A 325 -34.52 -1.87 25.07
CA CYS A 325 -33.10 -2.08 24.81
C CYS A 325 -32.85 -2.51 23.36
N PHE A 326 -31.96 -1.81 22.65
CA PHE A 326 -31.53 -2.13 21.29
C PHE A 326 -30.04 -2.45 21.24
N VAL A 327 -29.66 -3.52 20.56
CA VAL A 327 -28.26 -3.94 20.38
C VAL A 327 -27.86 -4.01 18.91
N PRO A 328 -26.57 -3.79 18.59
CA PRO A 328 -26.10 -3.87 17.22
C PRO A 328 -26.10 -5.31 16.70
N CYS A 329 -26.66 -5.50 15.51
CA CYS A 329 -26.52 -6.72 14.71
C CYS A 329 -25.90 -6.34 13.36
N PHE A 330 -24.84 -7.04 12.97
CA PHE A 330 -24.15 -6.81 11.71
C PHE A 330 -24.03 -8.12 10.92
N ASP A 331 -24.07 -7.99 9.61
CA ASP A 331 -23.89 -9.08 8.66
C ASP A 331 -22.41 -9.18 8.28
N SER A 332 -21.85 -10.38 8.31
CA SER A 332 -20.43 -10.61 8.06
C SER A 332 -20.02 -10.32 6.60
N GLY A 333 -20.98 -10.31 5.67
CA GLY A 333 -20.76 -10.01 4.25
C GLY A 333 -20.90 -8.54 3.85
N SER A 334 -21.53 -7.71 4.70
CA SER A 334 -21.80 -6.30 4.38
C SER A 334 -21.33 -5.37 5.50
N ASN A 335 -20.75 -4.21 5.18
CA ASN A 335 -20.40 -3.17 6.17
C ASN A 335 -21.67 -2.50 6.78
N ARG A 336 -22.78 -3.25 6.90
CA ARG A 336 -24.10 -2.79 7.31
C ARG A 336 -24.36 -3.30 8.73
N MET A 337 -24.63 -2.34 9.61
CA MET A 337 -25.07 -2.58 10.98
C MET A 337 -26.51 -2.07 11.13
N GLU A 338 -27.31 -2.80 11.89
CA GLU A 338 -28.67 -2.44 12.28
C GLU A 338 -28.83 -2.58 13.79
N MET A 339 -29.73 -1.80 14.40
CA MET A 339 -30.01 -1.89 15.83
C MET A 339 -31.33 -2.62 16.03
N VAL A 340 -31.28 -3.77 16.71
CA VAL A 340 -32.41 -4.66 16.90
C VAL A 340 -32.79 -4.73 18.37
N ARG A 341 -34.10 -4.82 18.64
CA ARG A 341 -34.64 -4.89 20.00
C ARG A 341 -34.34 -6.23 20.67
N LEU A 342 -33.93 -6.17 21.93
CA LEU A 342 -33.91 -7.33 22.83
C LEU A 342 -35.25 -7.49 23.55
N ARG A 343 -35.70 -8.73 23.72
CA ARG A 343 -36.99 -9.02 24.39
C ARG A 343 -36.87 -8.99 25.91
N ASP A 344 -35.84 -9.65 26.43
CA ASP A 344 -35.58 -9.81 27.87
C ASP A 344 -34.10 -10.19 28.11
N MET A 345 -33.77 -10.49 29.37
CA MET A 345 -32.44 -10.95 29.76
C MET A 345 -32.13 -12.37 29.28
N GLU A 346 -33.12 -13.24 29.13
CA GLU A 346 -32.92 -14.61 28.66
C GLU A 346 -32.52 -14.64 27.18
N ASP A 347 -33.14 -13.79 26.36
CA ASP A 347 -32.77 -13.49 24.98
C ASP A 347 -31.32 -12.99 24.88
N PHE A 348 -30.88 -12.13 25.81
CA PHE A 348 -29.48 -11.68 25.87
C PHE A 348 -28.51 -12.85 26.14
N PHE A 349 -28.83 -13.76 27.05
CA PHE A 349 -27.97 -14.90 27.37
C PHE A 349 -27.89 -15.93 26.24
N ASN A 350 -28.97 -16.08 25.47
CA ASN A 350 -29.09 -17.03 24.37
C ASN A 350 -28.49 -16.55 23.03
N MET A 351 -27.94 -15.31 22.98
CA MET A 351 -27.28 -14.80 21.77
C MET A 351 -26.03 -15.61 21.40
N GLN A 352 -25.85 -15.85 20.10
CA GLN A 352 -24.68 -16.56 19.59
C GLN A 352 -23.48 -15.63 19.46
N GLU A 353 -22.29 -16.18 19.73
CA GLU A 353 -21.04 -15.49 19.50
C GLU A 353 -20.64 -15.59 18.03
N THR A 354 -20.34 -14.43 17.43
CA THR A 354 -19.76 -14.35 16.08
C THR A 354 -18.31 -14.81 16.07
N CYS A 355 -17.73 -14.95 14.88
CA CYS A 355 -16.29 -15.18 14.70
C CYS A 355 -15.38 -14.09 15.31
N TRP A 356 -15.95 -12.95 15.73
CA TRP A 356 -15.26 -11.86 16.42
C TRP A 356 -15.44 -11.91 17.95
N GLY A 357 -16.11 -12.92 18.49
CA GLY A 357 -16.41 -13.06 19.92
C GLY A 357 -17.47 -12.07 20.42
N ILE A 358 -18.23 -11.46 19.51
CA ILE A 358 -19.33 -10.54 19.85
C ILE A 358 -20.62 -11.35 19.87
N LYS A 359 -21.35 -11.30 20.99
CA LYS A 359 -22.69 -11.88 21.10
C LYS A 359 -23.68 -11.01 20.34
N GLN A 360 -24.39 -11.60 19.38
CA GLN A 360 -25.45 -10.94 18.66
C GLN A 360 -26.63 -11.90 18.41
N PRO A 361 -27.83 -11.39 18.16
CA PRO A 361 -28.96 -12.21 17.77
C PRO A 361 -28.67 -12.93 16.44
N CYS A 362 -28.88 -14.25 16.39
CA CYS A 362 -28.70 -15.04 15.18
C CYS A 362 -29.94 -14.87 14.28
N ASN A 363 -29.75 -14.30 13.08
CA ASN A 363 -30.79 -13.92 12.12
C ASN A 363 -31.75 -12.82 12.65
N PRO A 364 -32.19 -11.86 11.80
CA PRO A 364 -33.26 -10.94 12.18
C PRO A 364 -34.57 -11.72 12.24
N ASP A 365 -34.85 -12.28 13.42
CA ASP A 365 -35.95 -13.18 13.76
C ASP A 365 -37.33 -12.47 13.75
N GLY A 366 -37.58 -11.63 12.74
CA GLY A 366 -38.68 -10.66 12.71
C GLY A 366 -38.58 -9.58 13.79
N ARG A 367 -37.42 -9.44 14.44
CA ARG A 367 -37.20 -8.50 15.54
C ARG A 367 -37.36 -7.05 15.08
N GLU A 368 -37.89 -6.22 15.97
CA GLU A 368 -38.04 -4.79 15.70
C GLU A 368 -36.66 -4.16 15.47
N ASN A 369 -36.45 -3.67 14.25
CA ASN A 369 -35.34 -2.80 13.92
C ASN A 369 -35.78 -1.36 14.21
N CYS A 370 -34.93 -0.57 14.87
CA CYS A 370 -35.21 0.84 15.18
C CYS A 370 -35.58 1.67 13.94
N PHE A 371 -35.12 1.29 12.75
CA PHE A 371 -35.44 1.97 11.50
C PHE A 371 -36.89 1.75 11.05
N ASN A 372 -37.55 0.69 11.53
CA ASN A 372 -38.93 0.37 11.17
C ASN A 372 -39.94 0.98 12.16
N SER A 373 -39.48 1.72 13.15
CA SER A 373 -40.25 2.30 14.25
C SER A 373 -39.80 3.73 14.56
N ASP A 374 -40.14 4.28 15.73
CA ASP A 374 -39.92 5.68 16.10
C ASP A 374 -38.46 6.06 16.42
N GLY A 375 -37.48 5.26 15.98
CA GLY A 375 -36.06 5.54 16.18
C GLY A 375 -35.55 5.20 17.59
N LEU A 376 -34.63 6.02 18.10
CA LEU A 376 -33.94 5.87 19.37
C LEU A 376 -33.83 7.24 20.05
N ASP A 377 -33.85 7.24 21.39
CA ASP A 377 -33.66 8.46 22.20
C ASP A 377 -32.19 8.65 22.59
N LEU A 378 -31.50 7.53 22.86
CA LEU A 378 -30.09 7.51 23.29
C LEU A 378 -29.33 6.35 22.63
N ILE A 379 -28.12 6.64 22.14
CA ILE A 379 -27.19 5.65 21.60
C ILE A 379 -25.89 5.69 22.40
N ILE A 380 -25.57 4.57 23.03
CA ILE A 380 -24.30 4.34 23.72
C ILE A 380 -23.32 3.70 22.74
N VAL A 381 -22.25 4.43 22.43
CA VAL A 381 -21.32 4.11 21.34
C VAL A 381 -19.99 3.59 21.90
N PRO A 382 -19.50 2.40 21.49
CA PRO A 382 -18.19 1.89 21.87
C PRO A 382 -17.08 2.58 21.06
N GLY A 383 -15.86 2.53 21.59
CA GLY A 383 -14.69 3.10 20.96
C GLY A 383 -13.40 2.57 21.56
N VAL A 384 -12.31 2.66 20.80
CA VAL A 384 -10.95 2.32 21.26
C VAL A 384 -10.37 3.50 22.05
N ALA A 385 -10.68 4.73 21.63
CA ALA A 385 -10.24 5.95 22.28
C ALA A 385 -11.31 7.04 22.18
N PHE A 386 -11.30 7.97 23.12
CA PHE A 386 -12.19 9.12 23.16
C PHE A 386 -11.43 10.38 23.60
N THR A 387 -11.89 11.55 23.17
CA THR A 387 -11.52 12.82 23.80
C THR A 387 -12.65 13.30 24.72
N VAL A 388 -12.31 14.20 25.66
CA VAL A 388 -13.32 14.84 26.53
C VAL A 388 -14.37 15.62 25.71
N ASP A 389 -13.94 16.19 24.57
CA ASP A 389 -14.81 16.94 23.64
C ASP A 389 -15.68 16.04 22.74
N GLY A 390 -15.71 14.72 22.95
CA GLY A 390 -16.60 13.81 22.24
C GLY A 390 -16.06 13.21 20.93
N LYS A 391 -14.82 13.53 20.51
CA LYS A 391 -14.19 12.82 19.38
C LYS A 391 -13.97 11.36 19.74
N ARG A 392 -14.17 10.46 18.77
CA ARG A 392 -14.10 9.01 18.97
C ARG A 392 -13.18 8.35 17.95
N LEU A 393 -12.41 7.37 18.40
CA LEU A 393 -11.66 6.45 17.54
C LEU A 393 -12.27 5.05 17.60
N GLY A 394 -13.00 4.65 16.56
CA GLY A 394 -13.58 3.30 16.46
C GLY A 394 -12.56 2.21 16.08
N HIS A 395 -13.02 0.96 16.00
CA HIS A 395 -12.20 -0.22 15.65
C HIS A 395 -11.71 -0.25 14.19
N GLY A 396 -12.18 0.67 13.34
CA GLY A 396 -11.68 0.88 11.97
C GLY A 396 -12.51 0.26 10.85
N LYS A 397 -13.70 -0.28 11.16
CA LYS A 397 -14.65 -0.81 10.17
C LYS A 397 -15.77 0.16 9.78
N GLY A 398 -15.92 1.29 10.48
CA GLY A 398 -16.88 2.34 10.14
C GLY A 398 -18.36 2.02 10.40
N TYR A 399 -18.69 0.91 11.08
CA TYR A 399 -20.08 0.49 11.30
C TYR A 399 -20.95 1.56 11.97
N TYR A 400 -20.47 2.13 13.09
CA TYR A 400 -21.20 3.15 13.82
C TYR A 400 -21.31 4.47 13.04
N ASP A 401 -20.24 4.89 12.36
CA ASP A 401 -20.24 6.16 11.62
C ASP A 401 -21.22 6.06 10.42
N ASN A 402 -21.18 4.94 9.69
CA ASN A 402 -22.14 4.65 8.62
C ASN A 402 -23.58 4.53 9.14
N TYR A 403 -23.77 3.93 10.32
CA TYR A 403 -25.10 3.81 10.92
C TYR A 403 -25.67 5.17 11.34
N LEU A 404 -24.87 6.02 12.00
CA LEU A 404 -25.29 7.37 12.41
C LEU A 404 -25.61 8.24 11.21
N ALA A 405 -24.80 8.20 10.16
CA ALA A 405 -25.08 8.92 8.91
C ALA A 405 -26.43 8.50 8.29
N ARG A 406 -26.72 7.19 8.24
CA ARG A 406 -28.01 6.65 7.77
C ARG A 406 -29.16 7.04 8.69
N TYR A 407 -28.94 7.02 10.00
CA TYR A 407 -29.93 7.39 10.99
C TYR A 407 -30.35 8.86 10.82
N PHE A 408 -29.38 9.78 10.76
CA PHE A 408 -29.64 11.21 10.60
C PHE A 408 -30.23 11.58 9.24
N ALA A 409 -30.01 10.76 8.21
CA ALA A 409 -30.65 10.93 6.91
C ALA A 409 -32.14 10.53 6.93
N LYS A 410 -32.53 9.58 7.80
CA LYS A 410 -33.90 9.02 7.82
C LYS A 410 -34.81 9.70 8.85
N PHE A 411 -34.30 9.97 10.05
CA PHE A 411 -35.10 10.52 11.15
C PHE A 411 -34.80 12.01 11.35
N SER A 412 -35.85 12.81 11.50
CA SER A 412 -35.72 14.24 11.83
C SER A 412 -35.36 14.47 13.30
N HIS A 413 -35.75 13.54 14.18
CA HIS A 413 -35.36 13.56 15.59
C HIS A 413 -33.98 12.95 15.79
N ARG A 414 -33.08 13.67 16.47
CA ARG A 414 -31.70 13.23 16.71
C ARG A 414 -31.59 12.56 18.08
N PRO A 415 -31.19 11.28 18.17
CA PRO A 415 -30.85 10.66 19.43
C PRO A 415 -29.65 11.35 20.05
N HIS A 416 -29.63 11.39 21.38
CA HIS A 416 -28.42 11.71 22.11
C HIS A 416 -27.37 10.62 21.86
N THR A 417 -26.12 11.01 21.64
CA THR A 417 -25.02 10.08 21.41
C THR A 417 -23.98 10.23 22.50
N ILE A 418 -23.73 9.15 23.25
CA ILE A 418 -22.74 9.15 24.33
C ILE A 418 -21.73 8.03 24.19
N GLY A 419 -20.49 8.30 24.58
CA GLY A 419 -19.44 7.30 24.72
C GLY A 419 -19.33 6.86 26.18
N ILE A 420 -19.04 5.59 26.40
CA ILE A 420 -18.60 5.08 27.71
C ILE A 420 -17.18 4.53 27.56
N ALA A 421 -16.31 4.87 28.49
CA ALA A 421 -14.87 4.63 28.34
C ALA A 421 -14.20 4.33 29.68
N PHE A 422 -13.14 3.51 29.66
CA PHE A 422 -12.16 3.46 30.74
C PHE A 422 -11.33 4.76 30.79
N ALA A 423 -10.72 5.05 31.93
CA ALA A 423 -9.84 6.22 32.08
C ALA A 423 -8.68 6.21 31.06
N GLU A 424 -8.13 5.03 30.79
CA GLU A 424 -7.02 4.80 29.86
C GLU A 424 -7.39 5.02 28.39
N GLN A 425 -8.69 5.07 28.07
CA GLN A 425 -9.17 5.33 26.71
C GLN A 425 -9.31 6.83 26.42
N ILE A 426 -9.20 7.69 27.44
CA ILE A 426 -9.28 9.14 27.27
C ILE A 426 -7.92 9.68 26.81
N VAL A 427 -7.90 10.34 25.66
CA VAL A 427 -6.71 10.97 25.08
C VAL A 427 -6.93 12.47 24.88
N SER A 428 -5.83 13.23 24.82
CA SER A 428 -5.89 14.69 24.67
C SER A 428 -6.43 15.13 23.32
N ASP A 429 -6.07 14.44 22.24
CA ASP A 429 -6.56 14.73 20.90
C ASP A 429 -6.62 13.45 20.04
N LEU A 430 -7.52 13.48 19.06
CA LEU A 430 -7.71 12.43 18.07
C LEU A 430 -7.71 13.02 16.67
N PRO A 431 -6.99 12.42 15.70
CA PRO A 431 -7.13 12.79 14.30
C PRO A 431 -8.55 12.46 13.83
N VAL A 432 -9.28 13.46 13.35
CA VAL A 432 -10.68 13.34 12.87
C VAL A 432 -10.71 13.51 11.36
N GLU A 433 -11.51 12.69 10.69
CA GLU A 433 -11.84 12.80 9.27
C GLU A 433 -13.28 13.33 9.13
N SER A 434 -13.64 13.89 7.97
CA SER A 434 -14.94 14.54 7.75
C SER A 434 -16.16 13.63 7.96
N HIS A 435 -15.96 12.32 7.98
CA HIS A 435 -17.02 11.32 8.18
C HIS A 435 -17.09 10.78 9.62
N ASP A 436 -16.17 11.17 10.51
CA ASP A 436 -16.22 10.75 11.91
C ASP A 436 -17.24 11.60 12.67
N HIS A 437 -18.24 10.96 13.28
CA HIS A 437 -19.23 11.67 14.09
C HIS A 437 -18.69 11.97 15.50
N VAL A 438 -18.81 13.23 15.90
CA VAL A 438 -18.50 13.69 17.26
C VAL A 438 -19.69 13.38 18.18
N LEU A 439 -19.41 12.75 19.31
CA LEU A 439 -20.39 12.42 20.34
C LEU A 439 -20.71 13.64 21.19
N GLU A 440 -21.90 13.68 21.79
CA GLU A 440 -22.30 14.80 22.66
C GLU A 440 -21.61 14.75 24.02
N LYS A 441 -21.35 13.55 24.53
CA LYS A 441 -20.69 13.36 25.83
C LYS A 441 -19.95 12.04 25.90
N VAL A 442 -18.88 12.01 26.69
CA VAL A 442 -18.17 10.78 27.06
C VAL A 442 -18.19 10.64 28.57
N LEU A 443 -18.66 9.50 29.06
CA LEU A 443 -18.68 9.15 30.48
C LEU A 443 -17.49 8.22 30.79
N PHE A 444 -16.68 8.59 31.77
CA PHE A 444 -15.52 7.84 32.23
C PHE A 444 -15.40 7.95 33.77
N PRO A 445 -14.64 7.07 34.45
CA PRO A 445 -14.68 6.94 35.91
C PRO A 445 -14.27 8.17 36.71
N ASN A 446 -13.37 9.00 36.16
CA ASN A 446 -12.85 10.21 36.84
C ASN A 446 -13.80 11.39 36.64
#